data_AF-A0A2V4A0P7-F1
#
_entry.id   AF-A0A2V4A0P7-F1
#
_cell.length_a   1.000
_cell.length_b   1.000
_cell.length_c   1.000
_cell.angle_alpha   90.00
_cell.angle_beta   90.00
_cell.angle_gamma   90.00
#
_symmetry.space_group_name_H-M   'P 1'
#
loop_
_entity.id
_entity.type
_entity.pdbx_description
1 polymer ?
#
loop_
_entity_poly.entity_id
_entity_poly.type
_entity_poly.pdbx_seq_one_letter_code
_entity_poly.pdbx_strand_id
1 'polypeptide(L)'
;MKRILLIVTVLMTLSITGKAIEKNTVTFVLNGHIKGINKGEIVLLAFTKNGFQRDTSKIENGNFCFTGNYPNLVQGMLSLKAKGLGIKSTPRKTIMLENVKMKLEGSVNDFKNAKITGSVIHDDYERYEKGRKPIMKLNRKERNPALKKYKKDFMQKNPKAQFSAYLVKEETLFKTYEELYELVKDLHPDLKKQPYVAQLINKVENMRRLEIGLDKIMDGVNPVSYQVDKAYKGKQILDVIYLASFTNNQLCALKKDGTILILDELGKIAKRFKPSISGKPTAISVDIENNIYILSCEMKLIKKKIRGRMISKELPVGVECQIFTKEGEAIGKYKLSGVHIASGSRVVDQHLIVSDCKLKKIQIHDRTSGELLKEIDDMRACCGILDFSVNQKKEIIVANLGAFRVQGFDYNGNSLMAFGKRGKELGDFHGCCNPVSVATLSNGAIVTVEKDPTRIKIYSNKGAKQIKGIEELVKGCNFIPMIVDNKDNLYLASEKKGIVKCNVAK
;
A
#
# COMPACT_ATOMS: atom_id res chain seq x y z
N MET A 1 38.46 48.91 -53.58
CA MET A 1 38.32 47.49 -53.94
C MET A 1 38.53 46.60 -52.71
N LYS A 2 37.45 46.15 -52.05
CA LYS A 2 37.46 44.98 -51.16
C LYS A 2 36.08 44.31 -51.28
N ARG A 3 36.07 43.06 -51.75
CA ARG A 3 34.88 42.21 -51.89
C ARG A 3 34.49 41.68 -50.51
N ILE A 4 33.23 41.86 -50.14
CA ILE A 4 32.62 41.33 -48.92
C ILE A 4 31.99 39.98 -49.26
N LEU A 5 32.37 38.95 -48.50
CA LEU A 5 31.86 37.59 -48.58
C LEU A 5 30.51 37.53 -47.84
N LEU A 6 29.42 37.28 -48.57
CA LEU A 6 28.07 37.12 -48.01
C LEU A 6 27.82 35.62 -47.76
N ILE A 7 27.75 35.22 -46.48
CA ILE A 7 27.36 33.86 -46.08
C ILE A 7 25.84 33.79 -46.11
N VAL A 8 25.28 32.95 -46.99
CA VAL A 8 23.85 32.65 -47.07
C VAL A 8 23.56 31.46 -46.17
N THR A 9 22.92 31.70 -45.03
CA THR A 9 22.37 30.66 -44.16
C THR A 9 21.01 30.19 -44.70
N VAL A 10 20.99 28.96 -45.22
CA VAL A 10 19.76 28.26 -45.62
C VAL A 10 19.07 27.72 -44.37
N LEU A 11 17.96 28.33 -43.96
CA LEU A 11 17.09 27.81 -42.89
C LEU A 11 16.20 26.69 -43.48
N MET A 12 16.58 25.45 -43.23
CA MET A 12 15.78 24.27 -43.60
C MET A 12 14.70 24.06 -42.53
N THR A 13 13.45 24.46 -42.82
CA THR A 13 12.31 24.17 -41.95
C THR A 13 11.85 22.73 -42.16
N LEU A 14 12.29 21.81 -41.29
CA LEU A 14 11.65 20.50 -41.16
C LEU A 14 10.22 20.69 -40.62
N SER A 15 9.25 20.57 -41.52
CA SER A 15 7.83 20.43 -41.17
C SER A 15 7.60 19.02 -40.61
N ILE A 16 7.82 18.87 -39.30
CA ILE A 16 7.33 17.72 -38.56
C ILE A 16 5.80 17.86 -38.53
N THR A 17 5.10 17.17 -39.42
CA THR A 17 3.67 16.91 -39.26
C THR A 17 3.50 15.98 -38.07
N GLY A 18 3.56 16.55 -36.86
CA GLY A 18 3.04 15.91 -35.68
C GLY A 18 1.57 15.66 -35.93
N LYS A 19 1.16 14.39 -36.04
CA LYS A 19 -0.23 14.02 -35.79
C LYS A 19 -0.54 14.56 -34.40
N ALA A 20 -1.23 15.70 -34.34
CA ALA A 20 -1.85 16.16 -33.12
C ALA A 20 -2.70 15.00 -32.64
N ILE A 21 -2.31 14.42 -31.50
CA ILE A 21 -3.21 13.58 -30.73
C ILE A 21 -4.38 14.50 -30.44
N GLU A 22 -5.53 14.28 -31.07
CA GLU A 22 -6.78 14.94 -30.69
C GLU A 22 -6.94 14.73 -29.18
N LYS A 23 -6.62 15.76 -28.39
CA LYS A 23 -6.99 15.79 -26.99
C LYS A 23 -8.50 15.81 -27.01
N ASN A 24 -9.12 14.68 -26.66
CA ASN A 24 -10.54 14.55 -26.48
C ASN A 24 -11.01 15.70 -25.56
N THR A 25 -11.61 16.74 -26.15
CA THR A 25 -11.93 18.02 -25.48
C THR A 25 -13.22 17.93 -24.66
N VAL A 26 -13.88 16.79 -24.70
CA VAL A 26 -15.10 16.56 -23.95
C VAL A 26 -14.76 16.40 -22.48
N THR A 27 -15.22 17.33 -21.66
CA THR A 27 -15.18 17.26 -20.20
C THR A 27 -16.46 16.61 -19.68
N PHE A 28 -16.43 16.10 -18.45
CA PHE A 28 -17.63 15.60 -17.79
C PHE A 28 -18.63 16.74 -17.61
N VAL A 29 -19.87 16.52 -18.06
CA VAL A 29 -21.00 17.41 -17.81
C VAL A 29 -22.19 16.56 -17.40
N LEU A 30 -22.80 16.83 -16.25
CA LEU A 30 -24.06 16.21 -15.83
C LEU A 30 -25.11 17.29 -15.65
N ASN A 31 -26.06 17.35 -16.58
CA ASN A 31 -27.27 18.16 -16.41
C ASN A 31 -28.36 17.28 -15.79
N GLY A 32 -29.09 17.78 -14.81
CA GLY A 32 -30.17 16.99 -14.23
C GLY A 32 -31.40 17.79 -13.88
N HIS A 33 -32.53 17.10 -13.89
CA HIS A 33 -33.83 17.61 -13.48
C HIS A 33 -34.45 16.69 -12.42
N ILE A 34 -34.94 17.28 -11.33
CA ILE A 34 -35.58 16.57 -10.21
C ILE A 34 -36.99 17.11 -10.02
N LYS A 35 -38.00 16.29 -10.33
CA LYS A 35 -39.40 16.62 -10.11
C LYS A 35 -39.74 16.68 -8.62
N GLY A 36 -40.48 17.72 -8.21
CA GLY A 36 -40.97 17.89 -6.84
C GLY A 36 -40.05 18.69 -5.92
N ILE A 37 -39.06 19.40 -6.47
CA ILE A 37 -38.20 20.32 -5.72
C ILE A 37 -37.89 21.56 -6.56
N ASN A 38 -38.13 22.75 -5.99
CA ASN A 38 -37.79 24.01 -6.67
C ASN A 38 -36.40 24.53 -6.30
N LYS A 39 -36.00 24.37 -5.03
CA LYS A 39 -34.70 24.78 -4.50
C LYS A 39 -34.09 23.72 -3.61
N GLY A 40 -32.78 23.55 -3.68
CA GLY A 40 -32.04 22.58 -2.86
C GLY A 40 -30.58 22.51 -3.24
N GLU A 41 -29.89 21.49 -2.74
CA GLU A 41 -28.52 21.17 -3.13
C GLU A 41 -28.42 19.71 -3.54
N ILE A 42 -27.59 19.44 -4.53
CA ILE A 42 -27.12 18.10 -4.85
C ILE A 42 -25.61 18.06 -4.66
N VAL A 43 -25.12 16.99 -4.03
CA VAL A 43 -23.69 16.80 -3.76
C VAL A 43 -23.20 15.61 -4.55
N LEU A 44 -22.13 15.80 -5.31
CA LEU A 44 -21.38 14.73 -5.96
C LEU A 44 -20.16 14.38 -5.10
N LEU A 45 -20.00 13.10 -4.80
CA LEU A 45 -18.81 12.55 -4.17
C LEU A 45 -18.17 11.55 -5.13
N ALA A 46 -17.02 11.89 -5.71
CA ALA A 46 -16.26 11.03 -6.62
C ALA A 46 -15.18 10.23 -5.86
N PHE A 47 -15.10 8.92 -6.11
CA PHE A 47 -14.20 7.98 -5.44
C PHE A 47 -12.88 7.82 -6.21
N THR A 48 -11.91 8.72 -5.97
CA THR A 48 -10.62 8.73 -6.68
C THR A 48 -9.54 7.96 -5.92
N LYS A 49 -8.38 7.70 -6.57
CA LYS A 49 -7.21 7.07 -5.94
C LYS A 49 -6.71 7.85 -4.72
N ASN A 50 -6.84 9.17 -4.73
CA ASN A 50 -6.37 10.07 -3.68
C ASN A 50 -7.44 10.37 -2.62
N GLY A 51 -8.53 9.59 -2.60
CA GLY A 51 -9.66 9.80 -1.71
C GLY A 51 -10.87 10.39 -2.42
N PHE A 52 -11.70 11.11 -1.66
CA PHE A 52 -12.98 11.60 -2.16
C PHE A 52 -12.85 13.03 -2.66
N GLN A 53 -13.24 13.28 -3.92
CA GLN A 53 -13.47 14.63 -4.41
C GLN A 53 -14.94 14.98 -4.22
N ARG A 54 -15.22 16.11 -3.57
CA ARG A 54 -16.58 16.57 -3.30
C ARG A 54 -16.88 17.81 -4.14
N ASP A 55 -18.02 17.79 -4.81
CA ASP A 55 -18.59 18.93 -5.52
C ASP A 55 -20.05 19.13 -5.09
N THR A 56 -20.59 20.34 -5.24
CA THR A 56 -21.96 20.70 -4.86
C THR A 56 -22.56 21.65 -5.88
N SER A 57 -23.75 21.30 -6.38
CA SER A 57 -24.52 22.14 -7.29
C SER A 57 -25.84 22.55 -6.63
N LYS A 58 -26.25 23.79 -6.86
CA LYS A 58 -27.56 24.28 -6.43
C LYS A 58 -28.63 23.75 -7.38
N ILE A 59 -29.81 23.49 -6.82
CA ILE A 59 -31.00 23.15 -7.59
C ILE A 59 -31.85 24.40 -7.74
N GLU A 60 -32.18 24.76 -8.98
CA GLU A 60 -33.05 25.89 -9.33
C GLU A 60 -34.11 25.42 -10.32
N ASN A 61 -35.39 25.58 -9.95
CA ASN A 61 -36.53 25.07 -10.69
C ASN A 61 -36.41 23.57 -11.04
N GLY A 62 -35.87 22.80 -10.09
CA GLY A 62 -35.59 21.37 -10.25
C GLY A 62 -34.32 21.04 -11.04
N ASN A 63 -33.67 22.03 -11.66
CA ASN A 63 -32.49 21.81 -12.50
C ASN A 63 -31.17 21.99 -11.74
N PHE A 64 -30.15 21.24 -12.12
CA PHE A 64 -28.78 21.40 -11.62
C PHE A 64 -27.76 21.01 -12.71
N CYS A 65 -26.51 21.43 -12.52
CA CYS A 65 -25.41 21.06 -13.41
C CYS A 65 -24.13 20.79 -12.63
N PHE A 66 -23.39 19.76 -13.04
CA PHE A 66 -22.00 19.54 -12.65
C PHE A 66 -21.10 19.55 -13.88
N THR A 67 -19.88 20.06 -13.70
CA THR A 67 -18.82 19.98 -14.71
C THR A 67 -17.54 19.47 -14.06
N GLY A 68 -16.66 18.82 -14.83
CA GLY A 68 -15.42 18.29 -14.28
C GLY A 68 -14.56 17.57 -15.31
N ASN A 69 -13.46 16.98 -14.83
CA ASN A 69 -12.56 16.19 -15.66
C ASN A 69 -12.21 14.88 -14.95
N TYR A 70 -12.70 13.77 -15.50
CA TYR A 70 -12.47 12.42 -15.03
C TYR A 70 -11.80 11.60 -16.16
N PRO A 71 -10.47 11.72 -16.34
CA PRO A 71 -9.73 11.03 -17.41
C PRO A 71 -9.68 9.51 -17.22
N ASN A 72 -10.10 9.02 -16.05
CA ASN A 72 -10.23 7.61 -15.72
C ASN A 72 -11.66 7.33 -15.28
N LEU A 73 -12.11 6.08 -15.44
CA LEU A 73 -13.40 5.63 -14.94
C LEU A 73 -13.44 5.73 -13.40
N VAL A 74 -14.39 6.51 -12.89
CA VAL A 74 -14.54 6.77 -11.45
C VAL A 74 -15.98 6.50 -11.04
N GLN A 75 -16.19 5.70 -10.01
CA GLN A 75 -17.52 5.62 -9.39
C GLN A 75 -17.75 6.86 -8.52
N GLY A 76 -18.96 7.36 -8.50
CA GLY A 76 -19.39 8.47 -7.66
C GLY A 76 -20.73 8.20 -6.98
N MET A 77 -21.09 9.12 -6.09
CA MET A 77 -22.37 9.10 -5.38
C MET A 77 -22.99 10.50 -5.38
N LEU A 78 -24.20 10.60 -5.92
CA LEU A 78 -25.04 11.78 -5.84
C LEU A 78 -25.87 11.71 -4.57
N SER A 79 -25.92 12.80 -3.80
CA SER A 79 -26.72 12.93 -2.59
C SER A 79 -27.63 14.15 -2.69
N LEU A 80 -28.94 13.93 -2.65
CA LEU A 80 -29.95 15.00 -2.70
C LEU A 80 -30.15 15.57 -1.29
N LYS A 81 -29.75 16.83 -1.08
CA LYS A 81 -29.98 17.54 0.18
C LYS A 81 -31.22 18.43 0.04
N ALA A 82 -32.35 17.84 0.39
CA ALA A 82 -33.62 18.53 0.43
C ALA A 82 -34.01 18.80 1.90
N LYS A 83 -33.63 19.98 2.43
CA LYS A 83 -34.06 20.41 3.77
C LYS A 83 -35.55 20.77 3.73
N GLY A 84 -36.30 20.45 4.78
CA GLY A 84 -37.71 20.86 4.93
C GLY A 84 -38.76 19.97 4.27
N LEU A 85 -38.38 18.86 3.64
CA LEU A 85 -39.29 17.96 2.90
C LEU A 85 -39.67 16.67 3.68
N GLY A 86 -39.45 16.62 4.99
CA GLY A 86 -39.82 15.45 5.82
C GLY A 86 -39.03 14.15 5.55
N ILE A 87 -37.98 14.20 4.73
CA ILE A 87 -37.20 13.01 4.34
C ILE A 87 -36.26 12.60 5.49
N LYS A 88 -36.49 11.41 6.07
CA LYS A 88 -35.74 10.87 7.22
C LYS A 88 -34.25 10.61 6.92
N SER A 89 -33.87 10.36 5.66
CA SER A 89 -32.49 10.08 5.25
C SER A 89 -32.15 10.70 3.89
N THR A 90 -30.96 11.28 3.74
CA THR A 90 -30.48 11.86 2.48
C THR A 90 -30.55 10.84 1.32
N PRO A 91 -31.42 11.03 0.31
CA PRO A 91 -31.51 10.12 -0.83
C PRO A 91 -30.21 10.10 -1.63
N ARG A 92 -29.84 8.93 -2.15
CA ARG A 92 -28.57 8.71 -2.85
C ARG A 92 -28.74 7.90 -4.12
N LYS A 93 -27.91 8.19 -5.11
CA LYS A 93 -27.80 7.45 -6.38
C LYS A 93 -26.32 7.27 -6.72
N THR A 94 -25.92 6.04 -7.04
CA THR A 94 -24.59 5.76 -7.59
C THR A 94 -24.52 6.24 -9.04
N ILE A 95 -23.38 6.81 -9.44
CA ILE A 95 -23.10 7.23 -10.81
C ILE A 95 -21.73 6.70 -11.23
N MET A 96 -21.58 6.36 -12.51
CA MET A 96 -20.26 6.12 -13.11
C MET A 96 -19.88 7.40 -13.85
N LEU A 97 -18.71 7.95 -13.52
CA LEU A 97 -18.22 9.21 -14.05
C LEU A 97 -17.25 8.93 -15.20
N GLU A 98 -17.49 9.58 -16.32
CA GLU A 98 -16.63 9.62 -17.50
C GLU A 98 -16.76 10.99 -18.18
N ASN A 99 -15.80 11.32 -19.04
CA ASN A 99 -15.72 12.60 -19.74
C ASN A 99 -16.70 12.69 -20.93
N VAL A 100 -17.99 12.70 -20.63
CA VAL A 100 -19.09 12.81 -21.60
C VAL A 100 -20.19 13.74 -21.08
N LYS A 101 -21.13 14.09 -21.97
CA LYS A 101 -22.36 14.80 -21.59
C LYS A 101 -23.41 13.78 -21.14
N MET A 102 -23.78 13.88 -19.87
CA MET A 102 -24.75 13.00 -19.21
C MET A 102 -26.01 13.79 -18.83
N LYS A 103 -27.12 13.08 -18.71
CA LYS A 103 -28.40 13.62 -18.20
C LYS A 103 -28.89 12.80 -17.02
N LEU A 104 -29.46 13.46 -16.01
CA LEU A 104 -30.20 12.83 -14.91
C LEU A 104 -31.65 13.29 -14.89
N GLU A 105 -32.57 12.35 -14.79
CA GLU A 105 -33.99 12.60 -14.55
C GLU A 105 -34.44 11.82 -13.33
N GLY A 106 -35.08 12.49 -12.38
CA GLY A 106 -35.55 11.85 -11.16
C GLY A 106 -36.67 12.61 -10.48
N SER A 107 -37.10 12.08 -9.33
CA SER A 107 -38.06 12.73 -8.45
C SER A 107 -37.51 12.75 -7.03
N VAL A 108 -37.85 13.78 -6.26
CA VAL A 108 -37.50 13.87 -4.84
C VAL A 108 -37.96 12.66 -4.03
N ASN A 109 -39.10 12.06 -4.40
CA ASN A 109 -39.69 10.91 -3.70
C ASN A 109 -39.08 9.55 -4.10
N ASP A 110 -38.37 9.47 -5.23
CA ASP A 110 -37.76 8.22 -5.72
C ASP A 110 -36.35 8.42 -6.30
N PHE A 111 -35.58 9.34 -5.70
CA PHE A 111 -34.27 9.73 -6.23
C PHE A 111 -33.28 8.56 -6.36
N LYS A 112 -33.44 7.51 -5.54
CA LYS A 112 -32.63 6.28 -5.62
C LYS A 112 -32.72 5.58 -6.99
N ASN A 113 -33.84 5.75 -7.69
CA ASN A 113 -34.13 5.17 -8.99
C ASN A 113 -34.03 6.21 -10.12
N ALA A 114 -33.47 7.41 -9.86
CA ALA A 114 -33.23 8.40 -10.90
C ALA A 114 -32.50 7.76 -12.10
N LYS A 115 -32.96 8.11 -13.30
CA LYS A 115 -32.44 7.63 -14.57
C LYS A 115 -31.28 8.53 -14.99
N ILE A 116 -30.15 7.91 -15.28
CA ILE A 116 -28.99 8.62 -15.83
C ILE A 116 -28.76 8.06 -17.24
N THR A 117 -28.48 8.94 -18.20
CA THR A 117 -28.27 8.59 -19.61
C THR A 117 -27.10 9.37 -20.20
N GLY A 118 -26.62 8.94 -21.37
CA GLY A 118 -25.51 9.57 -22.08
C GLY A 118 -24.13 9.06 -21.68
N SER A 119 -24.07 7.95 -20.92
CA SER A 119 -22.83 7.31 -20.50
C SER A 119 -22.89 5.80 -20.73
N VAL A 120 -21.99 5.30 -21.58
CA VAL A 120 -21.93 3.87 -21.93
C VAL A 120 -21.58 3.03 -20.70
N ILE A 121 -20.60 3.48 -19.91
CA ILE A 121 -20.24 2.77 -18.68
C ILE A 121 -21.35 2.80 -17.63
N HIS A 122 -22.12 3.88 -17.54
CA HIS A 122 -23.22 3.94 -16.59
C HIS A 122 -24.37 3.02 -17.00
N ASP A 123 -24.65 2.92 -18.30
CA ASP A 123 -25.64 1.99 -18.84
C ASP A 123 -25.21 0.53 -18.60
N ASP A 124 -23.93 0.22 -18.80
CA ASP A 124 -23.35 -1.08 -18.44
C ASP A 124 -23.46 -1.38 -16.93
N TYR A 125 -23.19 -0.39 -16.08
CA TYR A 125 -23.33 -0.49 -14.63
C TYR A 125 -24.77 -0.79 -14.21
N GLU A 126 -25.76 -0.09 -14.74
CA GLU A 126 -27.17 -0.34 -14.44
C GLU A 126 -27.61 -1.73 -14.87
N ARG A 127 -27.14 -2.21 -16.03
CA ARG A 127 -27.35 -3.59 -16.48
C ARG A 127 -26.74 -4.60 -15.51
N TYR A 128 -25.50 -4.38 -15.07
CA TYR A 128 -24.85 -5.22 -14.05
C TYR A 128 -25.62 -5.22 -12.72
N GLU A 129 -26.02 -4.06 -12.22
CA GLU A 129 -26.75 -3.92 -10.96
C GLU A 129 -28.12 -4.59 -11.00
N LYS A 130 -28.82 -4.54 -12.15
CA LYS A 130 -30.11 -5.21 -12.33
C LYS A 130 -30.02 -6.71 -12.05
N GLY A 131 -29.00 -7.40 -12.59
CA GLY A 131 -28.77 -8.82 -12.31
C GLY A 131 -28.15 -9.10 -10.94
N ARG A 132 -27.48 -8.11 -10.33
CA ARG A 132 -26.94 -8.23 -8.96
C ARG A 132 -28.03 -8.16 -7.87
N LYS A 133 -29.10 -7.39 -8.09
CA LYS A 133 -30.18 -7.14 -7.11
C LYS A 133 -30.79 -8.42 -6.51
N PRO A 134 -31.16 -9.46 -7.29
CA PRO A 134 -31.66 -10.71 -6.73
C PRO A 134 -30.66 -11.42 -5.81
N ILE A 135 -29.37 -11.42 -6.16
CA ILE A 135 -28.29 -12.06 -5.38
C ILE A 135 -28.13 -11.41 -4.00
N MET A 136 -28.41 -10.11 -3.91
CA MET A 136 -28.32 -9.37 -2.65
C MET A 136 -29.37 -9.79 -1.61
N LYS A 137 -30.44 -10.49 -2.02
CA LYS A 137 -31.46 -11.05 -1.13
C LYS A 137 -31.03 -12.36 -0.46
N LEU A 138 -29.97 -13.01 -0.96
CA LEU A 138 -29.42 -14.24 -0.39
C LEU A 138 -28.76 -14.00 0.98
N ASN A 139 -28.65 -15.05 1.78
CA ASN A 139 -27.88 -15.01 3.02
C ASN A 139 -26.38 -14.81 2.74
N ARG A 140 -25.60 -14.41 3.76
CA ARG A 140 -24.18 -14.04 3.58
C ARG A 140 -23.32 -15.18 3.01
N LYS A 141 -23.60 -16.44 3.37
CA LYS A 141 -22.80 -17.61 2.98
C LYS A 141 -22.98 -17.94 1.50
N GLU A 142 -24.19 -17.81 0.98
CA GLU A 142 -24.52 -18.03 -0.44
C GLU A 142 -24.23 -16.82 -1.31
N ARG A 143 -24.45 -15.61 -0.78
CA ARG A 143 -24.29 -14.36 -1.52
C ARG A 143 -22.86 -14.15 -2.03
N ASN A 144 -21.85 -14.44 -1.19
CA ASN A 144 -20.45 -14.22 -1.56
C ASN A 144 -19.99 -15.06 -2.77
N PRO A 145 -20.17 -16.39 -2.80
CA PRO A 145 -19.83 -17.20 -3.97
C PRO A 145 -20.71 -16.84 -5.17
N ALA A 146 -22.01 -16.56 -4.97
CA ALA A 146 -22.90 -16.15 -6.06
C ALA A 146 -22.49 -14.81 -6.71
N LEU A 147 -22.08 -13.81 -5.92
CA LEU A 147 -21.54 -12.55 -6.43
C LEU A 147 -20.23 -12.74 -7.19
N LYS A 148 -19.33 -13.59 -6.68
CA LYS A 148 -18.06 -13.91 -7.36
C LYS A 148 -18.33 -14.54 -8.73
N LYS A 149 -19.25 -15.52 -8.78
CA LYS A 149 -19.67 -16.17 -10.02
C LYS A 149 -20.35 -15.18 -10.98
N TYR A 150 -21.35 -14.44 -10.51
CA TYR A 150 -22.09 -13.47 -11.34
C TYR A 150 -21.18 -12.42 -11.96
N LYS A 151 -20.21 -11.91 -11.21
CA LYS A 151 -19.24 -10.94 -11.73
C LYS A 151 -18.41 -11.54 -12.87
N LYS A 152 -17.87 -12.75 -12.68
CA LYS A 152 -17.13 -13.48 -13.72
C LYS A 152 -17.99 -13.70 -14.97
N ASP A 153 -19.20 -14.22 -14.78
CA ASP A 153 -20.13 -14.51 -15.87
C ASP A 153 -20.52 -13.24 -16.65
N PHE A 154 -20.72 -12.12 -15.95
CA PHE A 154 -21.02 -10.84 -16.58
C PHE A 154 -19.87 -10.38 -17.49
N MET A 155 -18.63 -10.42 -16.99
CA MET A 155 -17.45 -10.02 -17.76
C MET A 155 -17.27 -10.90 -19.01
N GLN A 156 -17.45 -12.21 -18.87
CA GLN A 156 -17.33 -13.18 -19.98
C GLN A 156 -18.43 -13.01 -21.04
N LYS A 157 -19.68 -12.75 -20.62
CA LYS A 157 -20.81 -12.56 -21.53
C LYS A 157 -20.83 -11.17 -22.18
N ASN A 158 -20.15 -10.19 -21.57
CA ASN A 158 -20.13 -8.81 -22.03
C ASN A 158 -18.69 -8.29 -22.18
N PRO A 159 -17.85 -8.91 -23.04
CA PRO A 159 -16.43 -8.55 -23.18
C PRO A 159 -16.21 -7.17 -23.81
N LYS A 160 -17.26 -6.55 -24.37
CA LYS A 160 -17.28 -5.19 -24.93
C LYS A 160 -17.76 -4.12 -23.94
N ALA A 161 -18.37 -4.51 -22.82
CA ALA A 161 -18.89 -3.55 -21.84
C ALA A 161 -17.73 -2.82 -21.13
N GLN A 162 -17.75 -1.50 -21.08
CA GLN A 162 -16.77 -0.70 -20.33
C GLN A 162 -16.81 -1.04 -18.84
N PHE A 163 -17.99 -1.38 -18.32
CA PHE A 163 -18.09 -1.81 -16.93
C PHE A 163 -17.40 -3.16 -16.67
N SER A 164 -17.26 -4.04 -17.67
CA SER A 164 -16.43 -5.26 -17.53
C SER A 164 -14.98 -4.90 -17.26
N ALA A 165 -14.41 -3.95 -18.02
CA ALA A 165 -13.05 -3.47 -17.78
C ALA A 165 -12.88 -2.79 -16.40
N TYR A 166 -13.90 -2.03 -15.96
CA TYR A 166 -13.95 -1.49 -14.59
C TYR A 166 -13.93 -2.61 -13.53
N LEU A 167 -14.72 -3.68 -13.72
CA LEU A 167 -14.74 -4.82 -12.80
C LEU A 167 -13.38 -5.54 -12.74
N VAL A 168 -12.67 -5.70 -13.86
CA VAL A 168 -11.32 -6.30 -13.81
C VAL A 168 -10.35 -5.46 -13.00
N LYS A 169 -10.40 -4.13 -13.12
CA LYS A 169 -9.58 -3.22 -12.31
C LYS A 169 -9.83 -3.44 -10.80
N GLU A 170 -11.10 -3.58 -10.40
CA GLU A 170 -11.47 -3.86 -9.00
C GLU A 170 -11.00 -5.24 -8.52
N GLU A 171 -10.85 -6.21 -9.44
CA GLU A 171 -10.39 -7.57 -9.13
C GLU A 171 -8.86 -7.68 -8.98
N THR A 172 -8.07 -6.62 -9.24
CA THR A 172 -6.60 -6.64 -9.07
C THR A 172 -6.11 -6.88 -7.63
N LEU A 173 -7.02 -6.90 -6.67
CA LEU A 173 -6.73 -7.14 -5.27
C LEU A 173 -6.81 -8.64 -4.95
N PHE A 174 -5.73 -9.18 -4.36
CA PHE A 174 -5.62 -10.56 -3.87
C PHE A 174 -5.67 -11.70 -4.91
N LYS A 175 -5.48 -11.41 -6.20
CA LYS A 175 -5.41 -12.41 -7.26
C LYS A 175 -3.99 -12.67 -7.72
N THR A 176 -3.70 -13.92 -8.10
CA THR A 176 -2.44 -14.29 -8.78
C THR A 176 -2.39 -13.71 -10.19
N TYR A 177 -1.22 -13.74 -10.84
CA TYR A 177 -1.13 -13.41 -12.26
C TYR A 177 -2.12 -14.22 -13.09
N GLU A 178 -2.20 -15.54 -12.91
CA GLU A 178 -3.07 -16.41 -13.71
C GLU A 178 -4.54 -16.02 -13.56
N GLU A 179 -4.98 -15.78 -12.32
CA GLU A 179 -6.34 -15.34 -12.07
C GLU A 179 -6.67 -13.99 -12.72
N LEU A 180 -5.71 -13.08 -12.83
CA LEU A 180 -5.90 -11.78 -13.50
C LEU A 180 -5.80 -11.91 -15.02
N TYR A 181 -4.88 -12.73 -15.52
CA TYR A 181 -4.72 -13.02 -16.94
C TYR A 181 -6.01 -13.60 -17.52
N GLU A 182 -6.63 -14.56 -16.80
CA GLU A 182 -7.93 -15.13 -17.15
C GLU A 182 -9.06 -14.09 -17.22
N LEU A 183 -8.93 -12.96 -16.50
CA LEU A 183 -9.91 -11.87 -16.57
C LEU A 183 -9.68 -10.90 -17.73
N VAL A 184 -8.42 -10.68 -18.13
CA VAL A 184 -8.08 -9.71 -19.18
C VAL A 184 -7.97 -10.32 -20.57
N LYS A 185 -7.68 -11.63 -20.67
CA LYS A 185 -7.37 -12.29 -21.96
C LYS A 185 -8.52 -12.18 -22.96
N ASP A 186 -9.76 -12.26 -22.49
CA ASP A 186 -10.97 -12.28 -23.32
C ASP A 186 -11.62 -10.88 -23.50
N LEU A 187 -11.01 -9.81 -22.96
CA LEU A 187 -11.51 -8.45 -23.20
C LEU A 187 -11.46 -8.11 -24.70
N HIS A 188 -12.49 -7.41 -25.18
CA HIS A 188 -12.55 -6.99 -26.58
C HIS A 188 -11.34 -6.10 -26.95
N PRO A 189 -10.75 -6.25 -28.16
CA PRO A 189 -9.57 -5.47 -28.57
C PRO A 189 -9.71 -3.95 -28.39
N ASP A 190 -10.90 -3.40 -28.64
CA ASP A 190 -11.12 -1.95 -28.47
C ASP A 190 -11.07 -1.49 -27.02
N LEU A 191 -11.49 -2.34 -26.06
CA LEU A 191 -11.27 -2.06 -24.65
C LEU A 191 -9.79 -2.12 -24.31
N LYS A 192 -9.05 -3.10 -24.84
CA LYS A 192 -7.59 -3.24 -24.59
C LYS A 192 -6.78 -2.02 -25.05
N LYS A 193 -7.24 -1.31 -26.09
CA LYS A 193 -6.64 -0.05 -26.58
C LYS A 193 -6.89 1.14 -25.64
N GLN A 194 -7.87 1.07 -24.74
CA GLN A 194 -8.14 2.17 -23.81
C GLN A 194 -6.98 2.30 -22.81
N PRO A 195 -6.46 3.51 -22.54
CA PRO A 195 -5.25 3.71 -21.74
C PRO A 195 -5.25 3.00 -20.38
N TYR A 196 -6.38 3.03 -19.66
CA TYR A 196 -6.46 2.38 -18.34
C TYR A 196 -6.48 0.84 -18.42
N VAL A 197 -7.03 0.26 -19.49
CA VAL A 197 -7.00 -1.20 -19.72
C VAL A 197 -5.62 -1.63 -20.17
N ALA A 198 -4.97 -0.85 -21.03
CA ALA A 198 -3.58 -1.08 -21.41
C ALA A 198 -2.65 -1.02 -20.18
N GLN A 199 -2.84 -0.06 -19.27
CA GLN A 199 -2.13 -0.02 -17.99
C GLN A 199 -2.39 -1.26 -17.12
N LEU A 200 -3.64 -1.73 -17.08
CA LEU A 200 -4.00 -2.94 -16.35
C LEU A 200 -3.35 -4.19 -16.95
N ILE A 201 -3.37 -4.34 -18.28
CA ILE A 201 -2.71 -5.44 -19.00
C ILE A 201 -1.19 -5.39 -18.76
N ASN A 202 -0.57 -4.22 -18.87
CA ASN A 202 0.85 -4.04 -18.55
C ASN A 202 1.14 -4.41 -17.10
N LYS A 203 0.24 -4.09 -16.15
CA LYS A 203 0.37 -4.54 -14.76
C LYS A 203 0.31 -6.06 -14.66
N VAL A 204 -0.61 -6.71 -15.35
CA VAL A 204 -0.75 -8.17 -15.37
C VAL A 204 0.49 -8.84 -16.00
N GLU A 205 0.99 -8.35 -17.13
CA GLU A 205 2.22 -8.86 -17.75
C GLU A 205 3.46 -8.59 -16.89
N ASN A 206 3.52 -7.44 -16.21
CA ASN A 206 4.58 -7.20 -15.22
C ASN A 206 4.49 -8.20 -14.07
N MET A 207 3.29 -8.49 -13.54
CA MET A 207 3.12 -9.52 -12.52
C MET A 207 3.60 -10.89 -13.01
N ARG A 208 3.27 -11.29 -14.25
CA ARG A 208 3.78 -12.52 -14.88
C ARG A 208 5.29 -12.60 -14.83
N ARG A 209 5.96 -11.51 -15.25
CA ARG A 209 7.42 -11.45 -15.32
C ARG A 209 8.07 -11.52 -13.94
N LEU A 210 7.40 -10.99 -12.91
CA LEU A 210 7.91 -10.88 -11.55
C LEU A 210 7.59 -12.11 -10.69
N GLU A 211 6.57 -12.89 -11.06
CA GLU A 211 6.24 -14.18 -10.47
C GLU A 211 7.18 -15.27 -11.00
N ILE A 212 8.49 -15.07 -10.78
CA ILE A 212 9.54 -16.01 -11.19
C ILE A 212 9.53 -17.32 -10.40
N GLY A 213 8.67 -17.45 -9.37
CA GLY A 213 8.55 -18.67 -8.56
C GLY A 213 9.62 -18.76 -7.48
N LEU A 214 9.26 -19.37 -6.34
CA LEU A 214 10.19 -19.50 -5.21
C LEU A 214 11.41 -20.36 -5.57
N ASP A 215 11.22 -21.36 -6.42
CA ASP A 215 12.25 -22.24 -6.97
C ASP A 215 13.36 -21.47 -7.68
N LYS A 216 13.02 -20.51 -8.56
CA LYS A 216 14.03 -19.68 -9.22
C LYS A 216 14.65 -18.65 -8.30
N ILE A 217 13.84 -18.06 -7.40
CA ILE A 217 14.33 -17.06 -6.45
C ILE A 217 15.37 -17.68 -5.51
N MET A 218 15.16 -18.93 -5.11
CA MET A 218 16.01 -19.65 -4.18
C MET A 218 16.99 -20.61 -4.87
N ASP A 219 17.19 -20.49 -6.18
CA ASP A 219 18.17 -21.33 -6.88
C ASP A 219 19.58 -21.10 -6.32
N GLY A 220 20.33 -22.18 -6.12
CA GLY A 220 21.65 -22.15 -5.46
C GLY A 220 21.65 -21.82 -3.95
N VAL A 221 20.50 -21.50 -3.33
CA VAL A 221 20.42 -21.18 -1.90
C VAL A 221 20.31 -22.45 -1.06
N ASN A 222 21.41 -22.86 -0.44
CA ASN A 222 21.44 -24.06 0.41
C ASN A 222 20.53 -23.93 1.65
N PRO A 223 19.85 -25.00 2.06
CA PRO A 223 18.98 -24.97 3.22
C PRO A 223 19.79 -24.81 4.51
N VAL A 224 19.30 -23.97 5.40
CA VAL A 224 19.84 -23.79 6.77
C VAL A 224 18.77 -24.12 7.79
N SER A 225 19.18 -24.72 8.91
CA SER A 225 18.29 -25.09 10.00
C SER A 225 18.57 -24.19 11.20
N TYR A 226 17.51 -23.78 11.89
CA TYR A 226 17.63 -22.95 13.08
C TYR A 226 17.00 -23.64 14.29
N GLN A 227 17.51 -23.28 15.45
CA GLN A 227 16.96 -23.64 16.75
C GLN A 227 16.82 -22.39 17.62
N VAL A 228 15.94 -22.45 18.62
CA VAL A 228 15.79 -21.40 19.62
C VAL A 228 16.96 -21.46 20.60
N ASP A 229 17.65 -20.34 20.79
CA ASP A 229 18.71 -20.21 21.79
C ASP A 229 18.07 -20.02 23.17
N LYS A 230 17.90 -21.14 23.89
CA LYS A 230 17.30 -21.16 25.24
C LYS A 230 18.16 -20.46 26.29
N ALA A 231 19.45 -20.25 26.03
CA ALA A 231 20.36 -19.58 26.96
C ALA A 231 20.29 -18.04 26.82
N TYR A 232 19.72 -17.53 25.73
CA TYR A 232 19.58 -16.10 25.50
C TYR A 232 18.62 -15.45 26.50
N LYS A 233 19.12 -14.47 27.26
CA LYS A 233 18.39 -13.77 28.32
C LYS A 233 17.53 -12.63 27.75
N GLY A 234 16.65 -12.95 26.81
CA GLY A 234 15.78 -11.95 26.16
C GLY A 234 14.36 -11.84 26.74
N LYS A 235 13.89 -12.85 27.48
CA LYS A 235 12.50 -12.94 27.99
C LYS A 235 12.09 -11.78 28.90
N GLN A 236 13.05 -11.23 29.67
CA GLN A 236 12.82 -10.11 30.58
C GLN A 236 12.85 -8.74 29.90
N ILE A 237 13.20 -8.67 28.61
CA ILE A 237 13.33 -7.41 27.87
C ILE A 237 12.00 -7.07 27.18
N LEU A 238 11.07 -6.49 27.96
CA LEU A 238 9.71 -6.20 27.52
C LEU A 238 9.55 -4.82 26.84
N ASP A 239 8.37 -4.58 26.24
CA ASP A 239 7.96 -3.35 25.54
C ASP A 239 8.86 -2.96 24.35
N VAL A 240 9.58 -3.92 23.76
CA VAL A 240 10.38 -3.68 22.56
C VAL A 240 9.45 -3.56 21.36
N ILE A 241 9.60 -2.45 20.61
CA ILE A 241 8.78 -2.14 19.44
C ILE A 241 9.54 -2.30 18.12
N TYR A 242 10.88 -2.23 18.15
CA TYR A 242 11.72 -2.39 16.96
C TYR A 242 13.15 -2.79 17.36
N LEU A 243 13.88 -3.41 16.42
CA LEU A 243 15.24 -3.94 16.61
C LEU A 243 16.19 -3.46 15.50
N ALA A 244 17.46 -3.32 15.85
CA ALA A 244 18.58 -3.15 14.92
C ALA A 244 19.80 -3.94 15.40
N SER A 245 20.74 -4.25 14.52
CA SER A 245 21.97 -4.97 14.86
C SER A 245 23.18 -4.08 14.61
N PHE A 246 24.15 -4.12 15.51
CA PHE A 246 25.45 -3.47 15.35
C PHE A 246 26.41 -4.37 14.56
N THR A 247 27.44 -3.78 13.96
CA THR A 247 28.44 -4.54 13.18
C THR A 247 29.21 -5.56 14.02
N ASN A 248 29.24 -5.37 15.34
CA ASN A 248 29.85 -6.28 16.31
C ASN A 248 28.88 -7.34 16.89
N ASN A 249 27.72 -7.58 16.25
CA ASN A 249 26.67 -8.53 16.65
C ASN A 249 25.93 -8.20 17.96
N GLN A 250 26.17 -7.03 18.56
CA GLN A 250 25.31 -6.55 19.64
C GLN A 250 23.93 -6.16 19.08
N LEU A 251 22.90 -6.34 19.90
CA LEU A 251 21.53 -6.01 19.52
C LEU A 251 21.15 -4.65 20.09
N CYS A 252 20.57 -3.79 19.27
CA CYS A 252 19.97 -2.52 19.67
C CYS A 252 18.44 -2.67 19.70
N ALA A 253 17.82 -2.50 20.87
CA ALA A 253 16.38 -2.61 21.05
C ALA A 253 15.78 -1.26 21.42
N LEU A 254 14.78 -0.84 20.65
CA LEU A 254 13.98 0.35 20.93
C LEU A 254 12.73 -0.04 21.72
N LYS A 255 12.59 0.52 22.92
CA LYS A 255 11.38 0.38 23.74
C LYS A 255 10.30 1.39 23.35
N LYS A 256 9.05 1.03 23.66
CA LYS A 256 7.85 1.84 23.43
C LYS A 256 7.91 3.24 24.06
N ASP A 257 8.62 3.38 25.17
CA ASP A 257 8.79 4.65 25.89
C ASP A 257 9.98 5.49 25.40
N GLY A 258 10.67 5.04 24.34
CA GLY A 258 11.84 5.68 23.75
C GLY A 258 13.17 5.20 24.31
N THR A 259 13.19 4.37 25.36
CA THR A 259 14.45 3.83 25.92
C THR A 259 15.17 2.95 24.89
N ILE A 260 16.47 3.14 24.75
CA ILE A 260 17.35 2.26 23.98
C ILE A 260 18.08 1.30 24.91
N LEU A 261 18.12 0.03 24.52
CA LEU A 261 18.92 -1.01 25.16
C LEU A 261 19.93 -1.56 24.15
N ILE A 262 21.19 -1.66 24.56
CA ILE A 262 22.22 -2.40 23.85
C ILE A 262 22.45 -3.70 24.61
N LEU A 263 22.22 -4.82 23.92
CA LEU A 263 22.32 -6.16 24.48
C LEU A 263 23.53 -6.89 23.89
N ASP A 264 24.24 -7.65 24.72
CA ASP A 264 25.28 -8.57 24.26
C ASP A 264 24.70 -9.82 23.56
N GLU A 265 25.57 -10.70 23.05
CA GLU A 265 25.16 -11.92 22.34
C GLU A 265 24.40 -12.93 23.23
N LEU A 266 24.45 -12.76 24.56
CA LEU A 266 23.74 -13.56 25.57
C LEU A 266 22.45 -12.88 26.07
N GLY A 267 22.13 -11.67 25.59
CA GLY A 267 20.92 -10.93 25.96
C GLY A 267 21.05 -10.13 27.26
N LYS A 268 22.27 -9.95 27.80
CA LYS A 268 22.49 -9.06 28.94
C LYS A 268 22.54 -7.61 28.46
N ILE A 269 21.99 -6.70 29.25
CA ILE A 269 22.04 -5.27 28.98
C ILE A 269 23.46 -4.77 29.22
N ALA A 270 24.16 -4.45 28.13
CA ALA A 270 25.47 -3.81 28.16
C ALA A 270 25.34 -2.30 28.36
N LYS A 271 24.29 -1.68 27.78
CA LYS A 271 24.02 -0.25 27.92
C LYS A 271 22.53 0.07 27.85
N ARG A 272 22.14 1.14 28.54
CA ARG A 272 20.79 1.70 28.55
C ARG A 272 20.88 3.22 28.55
N PHE A 273 20.10 3.87 27.69
CA PHE A 273 19.90 5.31 27.75
C PHE A 273 18.53 5.68 27.19
N LYS A 274 18.05 6.87 27.53
CA LYS A 274 16.75 7.39 27.06
C LYS A 274 16.95 8.76 26.41
N PRO A 275 16.93 8.83 25.06
CA PRO A 275 17.08 10.08 24.34
C PRO A 275 15.84 10.98 24.50
N SER A 276 16.06 12.28 24.39
CA SER A 276 14.98 13.27 24.34
C SER A 276 14.38 13.31 22.93
N ILE A 277 13.25 12.62 22.74
CA ILE A 277 12.55 12.55 21.46
C ILE A 277 11.25 13.38 21.48
N SER A 278 10.98 14.11 20.40
CA SER A 278 9.84 15.04 20.28
C SER A 278 8.52 14.34 19.96
N GLY A 279 8.58 13.12 19.40
CA GLY A 279 7.43 12.36 18.95
C GLY A 279 7.36 10.95 19.55
N LYS A 280 6.38 10.18 19.08
CA LYS A 280 6.23 8.77 19.45
C LYS A 280 7.32 7.94 18.74
N PRO A 281 8.17 7.18 19.43
CA PRO A 281 9.18 6.34 18.79
C PRO A 281 8.51 5.24 17.97
N THR A 282 9.00 5.00 16.75
CA THR A 282 8.40 4.00 15.85
C THR A 282 9.39 3.05 15.19
N ALA A 283 10.61 3.48 14.87
CA ALA A 283 11.63 2.62 14.27
C ALA A 283 13.04 3.00 14.75
N ILE A 284 13.95 2.03 14.68
CA ILE A 284 15.39 2.20 14.97
C ILE A 284 16.22 1.54 13.89
N SER A 285 17.39 2.10 13.60
CA SER A 285 18.37 1.53 12.68
C SER A 285 19.78 1.84 13.15
N VAL A 286 20.73 1.04 12.68
CA VAL A 286 22.15 1.23 12.96
C VAL A 286 22.88 1.25 11.63
N ASP A 287 23.82 2.18 11.47
CA ASP A 287 24.68 2.27 10.29
C ASP A 287 25.98 1.46 10.46
N ILE A 288 26.85 1.51 9.45
CA ILE A 288 28.11 0.75 9.46
C ILE A 288 29.13 1.31 10.48
N GLU A 289 29.02 2.59 10.85
CA GLU A 289 29.81 3.23 11.91
C GLU A 289 29.25 2.96 13.31
N ASN A 290 28.17 2.19 13.43
CA ASN A 290 27.44 1.92 14.66
C ASN A 290 26.70 3.14 15.27
N ASN A 291 26.39 4.17 14.47
CA ASN A 291 25.46 5.22 14.91
C ASN A 291 24.02 4.73 14.84
N ILE A 292 23.21 5.20 15.79
CA ILE A 292 21.84 4.79 16.03
C ILE A 292 20.90 5.87 15.49
N TYR A 293 20.04 5.49 14.53
CA TYR A 293 19.02 6.34 13.95
C TYR A 293 17.68 6.00 14.60
N ILE A 294 17.05 6.97 15.25
CA ILE A 294 15.73 6.82 15.87
C ILE A 294 14.73 7.66 15.09
N LEU A 295 13.67 7.00 14.62
CA LEU A 295 12.57 7.66 13.93
C LEU A 295 11.41 7.79 14.89
N SER A 296 10.91 9.02 15.01
CA SER A 296 9.79 9.37 15.88
C SER A 296 8.70 10.11 15.11
N CYS A 297 7.46 9.66 15.27
CA CYS A 297 6.30 10.26 14.62
C CYS A 297 5.77 11.45 15.45
N GLU A 298 5.73 12.62 14.83
CA GLU A 298 5.12 13.82 15.40
C GLU A 298 3.59 13.67 15.37
N MET A 299 2.95 13.81 16.53
CA MET A 299 1.51 13.64 16.68
C MET A 299 0.85 15.02 16.89
N LYS A 300 -0.20 15.32 16.13
CA LYS A 300 -0.99 16.55 16.29
C LYS A 300 -2.41 16.22 16.73
N LEU A 301 -2.85 16.84 17.81
CA LEU A 301 -4.24 16.75 18.28
C LEU A 301 -5.17 17.56 17.37
N ILE A 302 -6.03 16.87 16.62
CA ILE A 302 -7.05 17.51 15.80
C ILE A 302 -8.39 17.44 16.54
N LYS A 303 -8.99 18.60 16.81
CA LYS A 303 -10.34 18.73 17.38
C LYS A 303 -11.32 19.07 16.27
N LYS A 304 -12.37 18.25 16.08
CA LYS A 304 -13.41 18.46 15.07
C LYS A 304 -14.80 18.29 15.68
N LYS A 305 -15.69 19.26 15.43
CA LYS A 305 -17.10 19.16 15.81
C LYS A 305 -17.85 18.29 14.80
N ILE A 306 -18.36 17.15 15.24
CA ILE A 306 -19.15 16.23 14.42
C ILE A 306 -20.50 16.03 15.12
N ARG A 307 -21.59 16.44 14.46
CA ARG A 307 -22.97 16.34 14.97
C ARG A 307 -23.13 16.93 16.39
N GLY A 308 -22.59 18.13 16.61
CA GLY A 308 -22.65 18.81 17.91
C GLY A 308 -21.62 18.33 18.93
N ARG A 309 -21.02 17.15 18.78
CA ARG A 309 -19.99 16.62 19.68
C ARG A 309 -18.59 17.01 19.22
N MET A 310 -17.74 17.44 20.15
CA MET A 310 -16.32 17.64 19.90
C MET A 310 -15.61 16.29 19.92
N ILE A 311 -14.95 15.93 18.81
CA ILE A 311 -14.13 14.73 18.71
C ILE A 311 -12.67 15.20 18.60
N SER A 312 -11.83 14.77 19.53
CA SER A 312 -10.38 14.92 19.46
C SER A 312 -9.75 13.63 18.94
N LYS A 313 -8.81 13.77 18.01
CA LYS A 313 -8.01 12.64 17.51
C LYS A 313 -6.59 13.11 17.24
N GLU A 314 -5.61 12.41 17.80
CA GLU A 314 -4.22 12.60 17.41
C GLU A 314 -3.96 11.95 16.06
N LEU A 315 -3.40 12.72 15.13
CA LEU A 315 -2.95 12.25 13.83
C LEU A 315 -1.46 12.49 13.68
N PRO A 316 -0.73 11.55 13.05
CA PRO A 316 0.65 11.78 12.70
C PRO A 316 0.74 12.85 11.61
N VAL A 317 1.71 13.76 11.74
CA VAL A 317 1.91 14.90 10.83
C VAL A 317 3.32 14.97 10.23
N GLY A 318 4.24 14.12 10.69
CA GLY A 318 5.60 14.05 10.17
C GLY A 318 6.44 13.06 10.97
N VAL A 319 7.67 12.85 10.50
CA VAL A 319 8.66 12.01 11.17
C VAL A 319 9.95 12.79 11.37
N GLU A 320 10.46 12.77 12.59
CA GLU A 320 11.79 13.29 12.95
C GLU A 320 12.76 12.11 13.08
N CYS A 321 13.95 12.25 12.49
CA CYS A 321 15.08 11.35 12.66
C CYS A 321 16.11 12.02 13.58
N GLN A 322 16.52 11.31 14.62
CA GLN A 322 17.64 11.71 15.49
C GLN A 322 18.74 10.64 15.43
N ILE A 323 19.98 11.08 15.37
CA ILE A 323 21.16 10.22 15.24
C ILE A 323 21.98 10.34 16.52
N PHE A 324 22.35 9.19 17.08
CA PHE A 324 23.17 9.08 18.27
C PHE A 324 24.39 8.21 18.01
N THR A 325 25.50 8.47 18.68
CA THR A 325 26.56 7.48 18.81
C THR A 325 26.05 6.26 19.58
N LYS A 326 26.80 5.16 19.53
CA LYS A 326 26.56 3.99 20.39
C LYS A 326 26.61 4.35 21.88
N GLU A 327 27.33 5.42 22.20
CA GLU A 327 27.49 5.94 23.54
C GLU A 327 26.27 6.74 24.02
N GLY A 328 25.34 7.06 23.12
CA GLY A 328 24.11 7.80 23.41
C GLY A 328 24.25 9.32 23.24
N GLU A 329 25.35 9.79 22.63
CA GLU A 329 25.58 11.21 22.35
C GLU A 329 24.86 11.60 21.06
N ALA A 330 24.10 12.69 21.08
CA ALA A 330 23.39 13.16 19.89
C ALA A 330 24.35 13.80 18.88
N ILE A 331 24.33 13.33 17.63
CA ILE A 331 25.22 13.81 16.57
C ILE A 331 24.49 14.34 15.34
N GLY A 332 23.17 14.16 15.25
CA GLY A 332 22.40 14.65 14.11
C GLY A 332 20.90 14.63 14.36
N LYS A 333 20.18 15.52 13.68
CA LYS A 333 18.72 15.61 13.75
C LYS A 333 18.17 16.30 12.50
N TYR A 334 17.15 15.70 11.88
CA TYR A 334 16.43 16.29 10.76
C TYR A 334 15.00 15.74 10.67
N LYS A 335 14.13 16.45 9.94
CA LYS A 335 12.78 15.97 9.62
C LYS A 335 12.80 15.26 8.27
N LEU A 336 12.06 14.16 8.16
CA LEU A 336 11.92 13.44 6.91
C LEU A 336 10.78 14.02 6.07
N SER A 337 11.12 14.52 4.89
CA SER A 337 10.16 15.07 3.92
C SER A 337 9.30 13.96 3.32
N GLY A 338 7.98 14.11 3.35
CA GLY A 338 7.05 13.18 2.68
C GLY A 338 6.76 11.89 3.44
N VAL A 339 7.29 11.70 4.66
CA VAL A 339 6.97 10.56 5.53
C VAL A 339 5.88 10.96 6.54
N HIS A 340 4.79 10.21 6.61
CA HIS A 340 3.71 10.36 7.59
C HIS A 340 3.92 9.48 8.83
N ILE A 341 4.26 8.19 8.65
CA ILE A 341 4.55 7.26 9.76
C ILE A 341 5.71 6.37 9.36
N ALA A 342 6.83 6.43 10.08
CA ALA A 342 7.93 5.49 9.87
C ALA A 342 7.66 4.16 10.59
N SER A 343 7.08 3.19 9.90
CA SER A 343 6.79 1.85 10.44
C SER A 343 8.01 0.94 10.50
N GLY A 344 9.10 1.29 9.81
CA GLY A 344 10.35 0.56 9.79
C GLY A 344 11.43 1.36 9.06
N SER A 345 12.70 1.07 9.36
CA SER A 345 13.84 1.75 8.76
C SER A 345 15.07 0.85 8.64
N ARG A 346 15.94 1.18 7.68
CA ARG A 346 17.30 0.62 7.51
C ARG A 346 18.22 1.74 7.02
N VAL A 347 19.48 1.76 7.47
CA VAL A 347 20.52 2.64 6.94
C VAL A 347 21.52 1.79 6.19
N VAL A 348 21.74 2.07 4.91
CA VAL A 348 22.66 1.34 4.04
C VAL A 348 23.35 2.34 3.10
N ASP A 349 24.68 2.34 3.10
CA ASP A 349 25.51 3.32 2.39
C ASP A 349 25.10 4.77 2.75
N GLN A 350 24.75 5.59 1.75
CA GLN A 350 24.26 6.96 1.89
C GLN A 350 22.74 7.06 2.08
N HIS A 351 22.04 5.93 2.21
CA HIS A 351 20.59 5.91 2.19
C HIS A 351 20.00 5.57 3.57
N LEU A 352 19.06 6.40 4.02
CA LEU A 352 18.08 6.05 5.04
C LEU A 352 16.80 5.61 4.33
N ILE A 353 16.50 4.32 4.38
CA ILE A 353 15.31 3.73 3.78
C ILE A 353 14.25 3.59 4.88
N VAL A 354 13.02 4.01 4.58
CA VAL A 354 11.91 4.08 5.53
C VAL A 354 10.66 3.48 4.91
N SER A 355 9.95 2.63 5.66
CA SER A 355 8.62 2.18 5.28
C SER A 355 7.57 3.09 5.88
N ASP A 356 6.60 3.51 5.06
CA ASP A 356 5.44 4.26 5.50
C ASP A 356 4.16 3.42 5.37
N CYS A 357 3.66 2.92 6.50
CA CYS A 357 2.45 2.11 6.53
C CYS A 357 1.17 2.91 6.26
N LYS A 358 1.19 4.24 6.42
CA LYS A 358 0.04 5.12 6.20
C LYS A 358 -0.10 5.51 4.73
N LEU A 359 1.00 5.90 4.10
CA LEU A 359 1.09 6.20 2.68
C LEU A 359 1.23 4.94 1.82
N LYS A 360 1.61 3.82 2.45
CA LYS A 360 1.85 2.52 1.79
C LYS A 360 2.95 2.62 0.75
N LYS A 361 4.11 3.09 1.19
CA LYS A 361 5.31 3.26 0.36
C LYS A 361 6.56 2.80 1.09
N ILE A 362 7.61 2.51 0.34
CA ILE A 362 8.98 2.56 0.83
C ILE A 362 9.59 3.85 0.27
N GLN A 363 10.28 4.62 1.11
CA GLN A 363 10.91 5.88 0.75
C GLN A 363 12.41 5.80 1.04
N ILE A 364 13.21 6.25 0.08
CA ILE A 364 14.67 6.29 0.16
C ILE A 364 15.07 7.75 0.34
N HIS A 365 15.78 8.03 1.43
CA HIS A 365 16.25 9.36 1.77
C HIS A 365 17.78 9.40 1.79
N ASP A 366 18.33 10.58 1.51
CA ASP A 366 19.72 10.86 1.85
C ASP A 366 19.88 10.82 3.38
N ARG A 367 20.82 10.01 3.88
CA ARG A 367 20.96 9.80 5.33
C ARG A 367 21.55 10.99 6.09
N THR A 368 22.13 11.97 5.39
CA THR A 368 22.77 13.13 6.02
C THR A 368 21.78 14.30 6.12
N SER A 369 21.06 14.58 5.05
CA SER A 369 20.11 15.71 4.93
C SER A 369 18.67 15.34 5.25
N GLY A 370 18.28 14.06 5.08
CA GLY A 370 16.89 13.60 5.16
C GLY A 370 16.05 13.89 3.90
N GLU A 371 16.66 14.41 2.84
CA GLU A 371 15.97 14.69 1.56
C GLU A 371 15.41 13.40 0.96
N LEU A 372 14.18 13.46 0.44
CA LEU A 372 13.55 12.35 -0.26
C LEU A 372 14.17 12.19 -1.65
N LEU A 373 14.80 11.04 -1.90
CA LEU A 373 15.42 10.71 -3.19
C LEU A 373 14.49 9.88 -4.07
N LYS A 374 13.80 8.89 -3.47
CA LYS A 374 12.95 7.97 -4.23
C LYS A 374 11.78 7.44 -3.42
N GLU A 375 10.70 7.12 -4.13
CA GLU A 375 9.55 6.40 -3.59
C GLU A 375 9.29 5.11 -4.36
N ILE A 376 8.90 4.06 -3.64
CA ILE A 376 8.46 2.78 -4.17
C ILE A 376 7.02 2.55 -3.72
N ASP A 377 6.13 2.42 -4.70
CA ASP A 377 4.69 2.23 -4.54
C ASP A 377 4.30 0.73 -4.48
N ASP A 378 2.99 0.44 -4.53
CA ASP A 378 2.39 -0.90 -4.54
C ASP A 378 2.52 -1.67 -3.21
N MET A 379 2.80 -0.97 -2.10
CA MET A 379 2.71 -1.57 -0.78
C MET A 379 1.25 -1.71 -0.34
N ARG A 380 0.96 -2.81 0.35
CA ARG A 380 -0.33 -3.08 0.99
C ARG A 380 -0.10 -3.27 2.48
N ALA A 381 0.16 -2.15 3.16
CA ALA A 381 0.25 -2.13 4.61
C ALA A 381 -1.10 -2.52 5.25
N CYS A 382 -1.05 -3.13 6.43
CA CYS A 382 -2.22 -3.50 7.21
C CYS A 382 -1.94 -3.31 8.70
N CYS A 383 -2.92 -2.88 9.48
CA CYS A 383 -2.81 -2.73 10.94
C CYS A 383 -1.63 -1.86 11.41
N GLY A 384 -1.18 -0.90 10.60
CA GLY A 384 -0.04 -0.04 10.92
C GLY A 384 1.33 -0.71 10.73
N ILE A 385 1.38 -1.89 10.11
CA ILE A 385 2.60 -2.67 9.87
C ILE A 385 2.98 -2.58 8.40
N LEU A 386 4.27 -2.31 8.15
CA LEU A 386 4.94 -2.48 6.88
C LEU A 386 6.45 -2.58 7.19
N ASP A 387 7.06 -3.72 6.91
CA ASP A 387 8.46 -3.97 7.26
C ASP A 387 9.23 -4.49 6.04
N PHE A 388 10.54 -4.30 6.07
CA PHE A 388 11.44 -4.67 4.99
C PHE A 388 12.85 -4.94 5.50
N SER A 389 13.67 -5.50 4.62
CA SER A 389 15.12 -5.65 4.79
C SER A 389 15.83 -5.22 3.52
N VAL A 390 17.12 -4.97 3.63
CA VAL A 390 18.00 -4.75 2.47
C VAL A 390 19.00 -5.90 2.46
N ASN A 391 19.09 -6.62 1.35
CA ASN A 391 20.02 -7.74 1.23
C ASN A 391 21.41 -7.30 0.79
N GLN A 392 22.36 -8.22 0.75
CA GLN A 392 23.75 -7.94 0.34
C GLN A 392 23.88 -7.49 -1.13
N LYS A 393 22.88 -7.78 -1.97
CA LYS A 393 22.79 -7.31 -3.37
C LYS A 393 22.20 -5.90 -3.48
N LYS A 394 21.94 -5.22 -2.36
CA LYS A 394 21.30 -3.90 -2.27
C LYS A 394 19.87 -3.89 -2.83
N GLU A 395 19.16 -5.00 -2.65
CA GLU A 395 17.75 -5.13 -3.01
C GLU A 395 16.89 -4.95 -1.75
N ILE A 396 15.79 -4.20 -1.89
CA ILE A 396 14.81 -3.97 -0.83
C ILE A 396 13.80 -5.12 -0.85
N ILE A 397 13.85 -5.97 0.16
CA ILE A 397 12.95 -7.11 0.32
C ILE A 397 11.85 -6.74 1.32
N VAL A 398 10.61 -6.69 0.87
CA VAL A 398 9.46 -6.17 1.63
C VAL A 398 8.49 -7.28 2.02
N ALA A 399 8.06 -7.26 3.29
CA ALA A 399 6.95 -8.04 3.79
C ALA A 399 5.63 -7.34 3.42
N ASN A 400 5.14 -7.55 2.20
CA ASN A 400 3.90 -6.93 1.72
C ASN A 400 2.67 -7.69 2.25
N LEU A 401 2.44 -7.57 3.57
CA LEU A 401 1.50 -8.37 4.35
C LEU A 401 0.05 -8.35 3.84
N GLY A 402 -0.43 -7.21 3.34
CA GLY A 402 -1.77 -7.08 2.77
C GLY A 402 -1.87 -7.65 1.36
N ALA A 403 -0.75 -7.97 0.71
CA ALA A 403 -0.71 -8.71 -0.54
C ALA A 403 -0.51 -10.21 -0.33
N PHE A 404 -0.17 -10.65 0.89
CA PHE A 404 0.29 -12.01 1.18
C PHE A 404 1.50 -12.41 0.34
N ARG A 405 2.50 -11.51 0.25
CA ARG A 405 3.71 -11.73 -0.53
C ARG A 405 4.95 -11.18 0.14
N VAL A 406 6.08 -11.73 -0.27
CA VAL A 406 7.38 -11.06 -0.22
C VAL A 406 7.65 -10.49 -1.61
N GLN A 407 8.15 -9.26 -1.68
CA GLN A 407 8.54 -8.61 -2.94
C GLN A 407 9.92 -7.98 -2.82
N GLY A 408 10.74 -8.10 -3.85
CA GLY A 408 12.04 -7.46 -3.96
C GLY A 408 12.03 -6.31 -4.97
N PHE A 409 12.76 -5.24 -4.66
CA PHE A 409 12.91 -4.06 -5.51
C PHE A 409 14.36 -3.58 -5.55
N ASP A 410 14.77 -2.99 -6.66
CA ASP A 410 15.99 -2.16 -6.70
C ASP A 410 15.72 -0.76 -6.12
N TYR A 411 16.77 0.05 -6.00
CA TYR A 411 16.65 1.43 -5.50
C TYR A 411 16.00 2.38 -6.50
N ASN A 412 15.79 1.97 -7.77
CA ASN A 412 15.01 2.71 -8.75
C ASN A 412 13.50 2.43 -8.64
N GLY A 413 13.10 1.52 -7.75
CA GLY A 413 11.72 1.09 -7.57
C GLY A 413 11.26 0.05 -8.59
N ASN A 414 12.17 -0.50 -9.39
CA ASN A 414 11.85 -1.62 -10.27
C ASN A 414 11.68 -2.87 -9.42
N SER A 415 10.56 -3.58 -9.62
CA SER A 415 10.39 -4.88 -8.98
C SER A 415 11.33 -5.91 -9.62
N LEU A 416 11.96 -6.71 -8.77
CA LEU A 416 12.93 -7.74 -9.15
C LEU A 416 12.34 -9.14 -9.01
N MET A 417 11.54 -9.35 -7.96
CA MET A 417 10.99 -10.66 -7.61
C MET A 417 9.74 -10.52 -6.75
N ALA A 418 8.86 -11.53 -6.80
CA ALA A 418 7.75 -11.67 -5.88
C ALA A 418 7.41 -13.15 -5.67
N PHE A 419 7.08 -13.53 -4.43
CA PHE A 419 6.53 -14.85 -4.15
C PHE A 419 5.55 -14.85 -2.98
N GLY A 420 4.79 -15.94 -2.89
CA GLY A 420 3.80 -16.16 -1.86
C GLY A 420 2.38 -15.81 -2.28
N LYS A 421 1.44 -16.38 -1.53
CA LYS A 421 0.00 -16.21 -1.68
C LYS A 421 -0.67 -16.43 -0.33
N ARG A 422 -1.94 -16.06 -0.24
CA ARG A 422 -2.78 -16.40 0.90
C ARG A 422 -3.08 -17.90 0.89
N GLY A 423 -2.90 -18.57 2.03
CA GLY A 423 -3.20 -19.98 2.16
C GLY A 423 -2.85 -20.55 3.54
N LYS A 424 -3.07 -21.85 3.71
CA LYS A 424 -2.79 -22.56 4.96
C LYS A 424 -1.53 -23.41 4.90
N GLU A 425 -1.09 -23.74 3.69
CA GLU A 425 0.11 -24.54 3.45
C GLU A 425 1.36 -23.88 4.00
N LEU A 426 2.42 -24.66 4.22
CA LEU A 426 3.68 -24.17 4.79
C LEU A 426 4.31 -23.07 3.92
N GLY A 427 4.24 -23.22 2.59
CA GLY A 427 4.71 -22.22 1.63
C GLY A 427 3.84 -20.97 1.54
N ASP A 428 2.63 -20.99 2.10
CA ASP A 428 1.65 -19.89 1.99
C ASP A 428 1.64 -19.02 3.26
N PHE A 429 1.08 -17.81 3.13
CA PHE A 429 0.88 -16.90 4.25
C PHE A 429 -0.56 -16.99 4.78
N HIS A 430 -0.70 -17.25 6.09
CA HIS A 430 -1.97 -17.55 6.73
C HIS A 430 -2.63 -16.31 7.35
N GLY A 431 -3.87 -16.44 7.81
CA GLY A 431 -4.56 -15.40 8.56
C GLY A 431 -5.11 -14.25 7.72
N CYS A 432 -5.14 -13.04 8.33
CA CYS A 432 -5.72 -11.84 7.73
C CYS A 432 -4.72 -10.99 6.94
N CYS A 433 -3.45 -10.97 7.34
CA CYS A 433 -2.36 -10.26 6.66
C CYS A 433 -1.00 -10.75 7.19
N ASN A 434 -0.23 -11.45 6.36
CA ASN A 434 1.11 -11.97 6.67
C ASN A 434 1.91 -12.08 5.36
N PRO A 435 3.25 -12.05 5.37
CA PRO A 435 4.14 -11.98 6.53
C PRO A 435 4.25 -10.56 7.10
N VAL A 436 4.63 -10.39 8.36
CA VAL A 436 4.80 -9.07 8.99
C VAL A 436 6.21 -8.53 8.99
N SER A 437 7.20 -9.43 8.98
CA SER A 437 8.61 -9.09 8.90
C SER A 437 9.29 -10.01 7.90
N VAL A 438 10.38 -9.50 7.32
CA VAL A 438 11.23 -10.22 6.39
C VAL A 438 12.69 -9.84 6.62
N ALA A 439 13.59 -10.80 6.45
CA ALA A 439 15.03 -10.60 6.42
C ALA A 439 15.68 -11.57 5.44
N THR A 440 16.93 -11.29 5.09
CA THR A 440 17.78 -12.19 4.30
C THR A 440 18.98 -12.63 5.12
N LEU A 441 19.37 -13.89 4.97
CA LEU A 441 20.59 -14.44 5.55
C LEU A 441 21.77 -14.25 4.59
N SER A 442 22.98 -14.40 5.09
CA SER A 442 24.23 -14.24 4.31
C SER A 442 24.32 -15.18 3.11
N ASN A 443 23.71 -16.37 3.20
CA ASN A 443 23.65 -17.34 2.10
C ASN A 443 22.54 -17.06 1.07
N GLY A 444 21.78 -15.98 1.21
CA GLY A 444 20.67 -15.61 0.33
C GLY A 444 19.31 -16.19 0.73
N ALA A 445 19.21 -17.00 1.78
CA ALA A 445 17.93 -17.49 2.27
C ALA A 445 17.07 -16.34 2.80
N ILE A 446 15.75 -16.46 2.62
CA ILE A 446 14.78 -15.46 3.09
C ILE A 446 14.10 -15.97 4.34
N VAL A 447 13.96 -15.12 5.35
CA VAL A 447 13.23 -15.41 6.58
C VAL A 447 12.00 -14.53 6.65
N THR A 448 10.85 -15.11 6.98
CA THR A 448 9.60 -14.37 7.20
C THR A 448 8.98 -14.68 8.53
N VAL A 449 8.24 -13.72 9.08
CA VAL A 449 7.50 -13.87 10.34
C VAL A 449 6.01 -13.70 10.11
N GLU A 450 5.21 -14.59 10.68
CA GLU A 450 3.75 -14.50 10.75
C GLU A 450 3.30 -14.33 12.20
N LYS A 451 2.21 -13.59 12.43
CA LYS A 451 1.77 -13.20 13.79
C LYS A 451 1.00 -14.30 14.53
N ASP A 452 -0.11 -14.74 13.93
CA ASP A 452 -1.15 -15.53 14.59
C ASP A 452 -1.75 -16.55 13.59
N PRO A 453 -1.41 -17.86 13.70
CA PRO A 453 -0.41 -18.40 14.62
C PRO A 453 0.99 -17.88 14.29
N THR A 454 1.85 -17.77 15.31
CA THR A 454 3.25 -17.35 15.11
C THR A 454 4.00 -18.40 14.31
N ARG A 455 4.50 -18.04 13.12
CA ARG A 455 5.30 -18.93 12.26
C ARG A 455 6.50 -18.17 11.73
N ILE A 456 7.70 -18.68 11.99
CA ILE A 456 8.93 -18.13 11.43
C ILE A 456 9.40 -19.14 10.39
N LYS A 457 9.48 -18.71 9.13
CA LYS A 457 9.77 -19.59 7.99
C LYS A 457 11.02 -19.12 7.28
N ILE A 458 11.90 -20.07 6.98
CA ILE A 458 13.11 -19.90 6.20
C ILE A 458 12.86 -20.51 4.82
N TYR A 459 13.16 -19.78 3.77
CA TYR A 459 13.05 -20.23 2.39
C TYR A 459 14.45 -20.46 1.80
N SER A 460 14.59 -21.56 1.07
CA SER A 460 15.81 -22.01 0.41
C SER A 460 15.44 -22.82 -0.85
N ASN A 461 16.43 -23.41 -1.53
CA ASN A 461 16.18 -24.29 -2.68
C ASN A 461 15.36 -25.54 -2.36
N LYS A 462 15.14 -25.86 -1.07
CA LYS A 462 14.23 -26.92 -0.60
C LYS A 462 12.83 -26.42 -0.21
N GLY A 463 12.51 -25.16 -0.51
CA GLY A 463 11.25 -24.53 -0.16
C GLY A 463 11.24 -23.97 1.27
N ALA A 464 10.04 -23.85 1.84
CA ALA A 464 9.82 -23.24 3.15
C ALA A 464 10.02 -24.26 4.29
N LYS A 465 10.78 -23.88 5.32
CA LYS A 465 10.95 -24.63 6.57
C LYS A 465 10.62 -23.74 7.77
N GLN A 466 9.77 -24.22 8.67
CA GLN A 466 9.44 -23.50 9.89
C GLN A 466 10.46 -23.77 11.01
N ILE A 467 10.87 -22.72 11.72
CA ILE A 467 11.64 -22.83 12.97
C ILE A 467 10.71 -23.36 14.08
N LYS A 468 11.09 -24.47 14.71
CA LYS A 468 10.32 -25.09 15.81
C LYS A 468 10.70 -24.47 17.16
N GLY A 469 9.82 -24.62 18.16
CA GLY A 469 10.10 -24.21 19.54
C GLY A 469 9.81 -22.74 19.86
N ILE A 470 9.24 -21.99 18.92
CA ILE A 470 8.74 -20.63 19.15
C ILE A 470 7.23 -20.71 19.35
N GLU A 471 6.78 -20.47 20.59
CA GLU A 471 5.36 -20.35 20.91
C GLU A 471 4.75 -19.06 20.34
N GLU A 472 3.43 -18.93 20.38
CA GLU A 472 2.69 -17.73 19.97
C GLU A 472 3.26 -16.45 20.62
N LEU A 473 4.01 -15.64 19.85
CA LEU A 473 4.71 -14.45 20.35
C LEU A 473 3.76 -13.29 20.59
N VAL A 474 2.74 -13.18 19.75
CA VAL A 474 1.71 -12.14 19.81
C VAL A 474 0.35 -12.71 19.41
N LYS A 475 -0.72 -12.08 19.90
CA LYS A 475 -2.10 -12.39 19.47
C LYS A 475 -2.62 -11.32 18.51
N GLY A 476 -3.48 -11.70 17.57
CA GLY A 476 -4.14 -10.76 16.68
C GLY A 476 -3.16 -9.98 15.79
N CYS A 477 -3.42 -8.69 15.59
CA CYS A 477 -2.72 -7.87 14.58
C CYS A 477 -1.46 -7.13 15.09
N ASN A 478 -0.80 -7.66 16.13
CA ASN A 478 0.39 -7.02 16.72
C ASN A 478 1.68 -7.35 15.94
N PHE A 479 2.58 -6.39 15.85
CA PHE A 479 3.84 -6.55 15.12
C PHE A 479 4.84 -7.45 15.87
N ILE A 480 5.64 -8.22 15.12
CA ILE A 480 6.81 -8.95 15.63
C ILE A 480 8.02 -8.44 14.84
N PRO A 481 8.75 -7.41 15.32
CA PRO A 481 9.97 -6.96 14.64
C PRO A 481 11.02 -8.08 14.62
N MET A 482 11.72 -8.18 13.50
CA MET A 482 12.81 -9.12 13.29
C MET A 482 14.07 -8.39 12.80
N ILE A 483 15.23 -8.84 13.27
CA ILE A 483 16.53 -8.46 12.69
C ILE A 483 17.46 -9.69 12.64
N VAL A 484 18.40 -9.68 11.70
CA VAL A 484 19.48 -10.66 11.52
C VAL A 484 20.80 -9.95 11.84
N ASP A 485 21.69 -10.57 12.63
CA ASP A 485 23.06 -10.06 12.85
C ASP A 485 24.05 -10.60 11.79
N ASN A 486 25.31 -10.18 11.87
CA ASN A 486 26.34 -10.59 10.89
C ASN A 486 26.76 -12.07 10.99
N LYS A 487 26.29 -12.79 12.03
CA LYS A 487 26.48 -14.23 12.23
C LYS A 487 25.23 -15.02 11.82
N ASP A 488 24.29 -14.38 11.12
CA ASP A 488 22.99 -14.92 10.76
C ASP A 488 22.12 -15.32 11.99
N ASN A 489 22.38 -14.81 13.19
CA ASN A 489 21.45 -15.01 14.31
C ASN A 489 20.18 -14.16 14.09
N LEU A 490 19.02 -14.79 14.29
CA LEU A 490 17.71 -14.17 14.19
C LEU A 490 17.25 -13.67 15.56
N TYR A 491 16.80 -12.43 15.62
CA TYR A 491 16.21 -11.85 16.82
C TYR A 491 14.79 -11.39 16.54
N LEU A 492 13.85 -11.83 17.37
CA LEU A 492 12.42 -11.51 17.28
C LEU A 492 12.00 -10.84 18.57
N ALA A 493 11.26 -9.73 18.50
CA ALA A 493 10.73 -9.08 19.70
C ALA A 493 9.22 -9.21 19.81
N SER A 494 8.73 -9.23 21.04
CA SER A 494 7.32 -9.10 21.40
C SER A 494 7.21 -8.19 22.61
N GLU A 495 6.24 -7.27 22.59
CA GLU A 495 5.99 -6.39 23.74
C GLU A 495 5.82 -7.18 25.05
N LYS A 496 5.20 -8.37 24.98
CA LYS A 496 4.82 -9.19 26.16
C LYS A 496 5.71 -10.39 26.42
N LYS A 497 6.37 -10.95 25.41
CA LYS A 497 7.22 -12.15 25.54
C LYS A 497 8.73 -11.86 25.49
N GLY A 498 9.10 -10.60 25.30
CA GLY A 498 10.49 -10.16 25.24
C GLY A 498 11.16 -10.51 23.91
N ILE A 499 12.47 -10.72 23.94
CA ILE A 499 13.27 -11.03 22.76
C ILE A 499 13.59 -12.53 22.71
N VAL A 500 13.36 -13.15 21.56
CA VAL A 500 13.75 -14.52 21.25
C VAL A 500 14.89 -14.50 20.24
N LYS A 501 15.97 -15.22 20.54
CA LYS A 501 17.09 -15.44 19.63
C LYS A 501 16.98 -16.84 19.03
N CYS A 502 17.20 -16.97 17.73
CA CYS A 502 17.41 -18.23 17.06
C CYS A 502 18.77 -18.22 16.37
N ASN A 503 19.51 -19.31 16.47
CA ASN A 503 20.80 -19.49 15.81
C ASN A 503 20.77 -20.71 14.90
N VAL A 504 21.75 -20.79 14.00
CA VAL A 504 21.94 -21.95 13.12
C VAL A 504 22.13 -23.20 14.01
N ALA A 505 21.32 -24.22 13.75
CA ALA A 505 21.41 -25.51 14.43
C ALA A 505 22.72 -26.20 14.02
N LYS A 506 23.45 -26.72 15.01
CA LYS A 506 24.66 -27.51 14.79
C LYS A 506 24.32 -28.91 14.31
#